data_AF-A0A924WW21-F1
#
_entry.id   AF-A0A924WW21-F1
#
_cell.length_a   1.000
_cell.length_b   1.000
_cell.length_c   1.000
_cell.angle_alpha   90.00
_cell.angle_beta   90.00
_cell.angle_gamma   90.00
#
_symmetry.space_group_name_H-M   'P 1'
#
loop_
_entity.id
_entity.type
_entity.pdbx_description
1 polymer ?
#
loop_
_entity_poly.entity_id
_entity_poly.type
_entity_poly.pdbx_seq_one_letter_code
_entity_poly.pdbx_strand_id
1 'polypeptide(L)'
;MSERTEESQIANRKSQLLAWHGWQLRIPDSWNPVKVDGDWDQGMILLADLQQAKLGIRWRMMKRGDSAKWAERAMRSEVGALAAAEAKDHAMPDAAAWRVSRLYVEADPPGRDVWLGWSERSGRVMEIVHHVKERDTVLAAKVLPSLQEQLRDVPQAWSLFDISCRTPAGWTMQWYRLNAGDLSLSFRKKRSTMTLRQIGPASLALIRQPIDSWLAQQEKTVRKFYKLLRSVTDLALETAAEPVKVRQGILRRKRRFFWMRTLAKELTVLGLHDETRNRIVIVQGNEPTAMTELLTSVGWAKNM
;
A
#
# COMPACT_ATOMS: atom_id res chain seq x y z
N MET A 1 -38.21 -9.19 -14.23
CA MET A 1 -38.07 -9.62 -12.82
C MET A 1 -36.70 -10.21 -12.47
N SER A 2 -35.68 -10.14 -13.35
CA SER A 2 -34.33 -10.68 -13.07
C SER A 2 -33.32 -9.65 -12.55
N GLU A 3 -33.60 -8.34 -12.65
CA GLU A 3 -32.65 -7.27 -12.28
C GLU A 3 -32.53 -7.03 -10.76
N ARG A 4 -33.57 -7.35 -9.97
CA ARG A 4 -33.54 -7.13 -8.50
C ARG A 4 -32.65 -8.10 -7.74
N THR A 5 -32.25 -9.23 -8.33
CA THR A 5 -31.45 -10.25 -7.64
C THR A 5 -29.95 -9.94 -7.71
N GLU A 6 -29.49 -9.21 -8.73
CA GLU A 6 -28.05 -8.89 -8.91
C GLU A 6 -27.62 -7.64 -8.16
N GLU A 7 -28.46 -6.59 -8.06
CA GLU A 7 -28.15 -5.41 -7.23
C GLU A 7 -27.96 -5.79 -5.75
N SER A 8 -28.71 -6.77 -5.26
CA SER A 8 -28.59 -7.31 -3.90
C SER A 8 -27.29 -8.11 -3.69
N GLN A 9 -26.77 -8.78 -4.73
CA GLN A 9 -25.50 -9.51 -4.65
C GLN A 9 -24.27 -8.59 -4.72
N ILE A 10 -24.37 -7.45 -5.40
CA ILE A 10 -23.29 -6.44 -5.40
C ILE A 10 -23.20 -5.75 -4.04
N ALA A 11 -24.33 -5.54 -3.35
CA ALA A 11 -24.37 -4.85 -2.05
C ALA A 11 -23.61 -5.57 -0.93
N ASN A 12 -23.47 -6.90 -0.97
CA ASN A 12 -22.90 -7.69 0.12
C ASN A 12 -21.49 -8.24 -0.12
N ARG A 13 -20.82 -7.81 -1.19
CA ARG A 13 -19.42 -8.22 -1.44
C ARG A 13 -18.49 -7.59 -0.41
N LYS A 14 -17.63 -8.41 0.18
CA LYS A 14 -16.59 -7.93 1.09
C LYS A 14 -15.72 -6.92 0.35
N SER A 15 -15.31 -5.88 1.07
CA SER A 15 -14.35 -4.90 0.57
C SER A 15 -13.00 -5.13 1.22
N GLN A 16 -11.94 -4.71 0.54
CA GLN A 16 -10.60 -4.64 1.09
C GLN A 16 -10.06 -3.22 0.95
N LEU A 17 -9.20 -2.82 1.88
CA LEU A 17 -8.53 -1.54 1.82
C LEU A 17 -7.27 -1.63 0.94
N LEU A 18 -7.20 -0.78 -0.07
CA LEU A 18 -5.99 -0.51 -0.84
C LEU A 18 -5.40 0.81 -0.33
N ALA A 19 -4.14 0.79 0.11
CA ALA A 19 -3.45 1.99 0.58
C ALA A 19 -2.01 2.01 0.04
N TRP A 20 -1.68 3.06 -0.71
CA TRP A 20 -0.40 3.14 -1.42
C TRP A 20 0.01 4.59 -1.61
N HIS A 21 1.27 4.92 -1.33
CA HIS A 21 1.85 6.25 -1.57
C HIS A 21 1.00 7.45 -1.10
N GLY A 22 0.40 7.34 0.07
CA GLY A 22 -0.34 8.45 0.68
C GLY A 22 -1.73 8.69 0.08
N TRP A 23 -2.35 7.65 -0.48
CA TRP A 23 -3.79 7.60 -0.70
C TRP A 23 -4.31 6.23 -0.29
N GLN A 24 -5.59 6.15 0.03
CA GLN A 24 -6.27 4.89 0.33
C GLN A 24 -7.71 4.90 -0.19
N LEU A 25 -8.23 3.73 -0.53
CA LEU A 25 -9.61 3.52 -0.96
C LEU A 25 -10.02 2.06 -0.73
N ARG A 26 -11.32 1.82 -0.61
CA ARG A 26 -11.89 0.48 -0.54
C ARG A 26 -12.25 -0.02 -1.93
N ILE A 27 -11.87 -1.25 -2.22
CA ILE A 27 -12.19 -1.97 -3.46
C ILE A 27 -12.90 -3.29 -3.13
N PRO A 28 -13.64 -3.89 -4.07
CA PRO A 28 -14.09 -5.27 -3.95
C PRO A 28 -12.93 -6.22 -3.64
N ASP A 29 -13.18 -7.22 -2.79
CA ASP A 29 -12.23 -8.27 -2.42
C ASP A 29 -11.77 -9.12 -3.62
N SER A 30 -12.61 -9.27 -4.63
CA SER A 30 -12.31 -10.01 -5.86
C SER A 30 -11.34 -9.29 -6.79
N TRP A 31 -11.03 -8.01 -6.55
CA TRP A 31 -10.10 -7.23 -7.37
C TRP A 31 -8.69 -7.34 -6.84
N ASN A 32 -7.81 -7.96 -7.62
CA ASN A 32 -6.43 -8.24 -7.24
C ASN A 32 -5.46 -7.33 -8.01
N PRO A 33 -4.41 -6.81 -7.36
CA PRO A 33 -3.36 -6.08 -8.06
C PRO A 33 -2.61 -6.99 -9.05
N VAL A 34 -2.56 -6.58 -10.31
CA VAL A 34 -1.79 -7.25 -11.38
C VAL A 34 -0.56 -6.45 -11.79
N LYS A 35 -0.61 -5.12 -11.59
CA LYS A 35 0.53 -4.25 -11.80
C LYS A 35 0.55 -3.18 -10.71
N VAL A 36 1.72 -2.97 -10.13
CA VAL A 36 2.00 -1.86 -9.21
C VAL A 36 3.32 -1.27 -9.65
N ASP A 37 3.34 0.04 -9.87
CA ASP A 37 4.52 0.77 -10.31
C ASP A 37 4.52 2.20 -9.74
N GLY A 38 5.72 2.77 -9.66
CA GLY A 38 5.95 4.15 -9.27
C GLY A 38 6.33 4.34 -7.80
N ASP A 39 6.27 5.60 -7.40
CA ASP A 39 6.70 6.14 -6.12
C ASP A 39 5.69 7.16 -5.57
N TRP A 40 6.11 7.99 -4.61
CA TRP A 40 5.27 9.04 -4.04
C TRP A 40 4.80 10.07 -5.07
N ASP A 41 5.69 10.43 -5.99
CA ASP A 41 5.52 11.53 -6.91
C ASP A 41 4.73 11.11 -8.14
N GLN A 42 4.81 9.86 -8.57
CA GLN A 42 4.01 9.33 -9.68
C GLN A 42 3.93 7.80 -9.66
N GLY A 43 2.87 7.24 -10.22
CA GLY A 43 2.79 5.80 -10.40
C GLY A 43 1.45 5.31 -10.89
N MET A 44 1.30 3.98 -10.90
CA MET A 44 0.06 3.33 -11.28
C MET A 44 -0.19 2.02 -10.53
N ILE A 45 -1.46 1.71 -10.31
CA ILE A 45 -1.93 0.39 -9.90
C ILE A 45 -2.98 -0.07 -10.91
N LEU A 46 -2.83 -1.28 -11.42
CA LEU A 46 -3.86 -1.97 -12.20
C LEU A 46 -4.40 -3.13 -11.36
N LEU A 47 -5.72 -3.16 -11.19
CA LEU A 47 -6.46 -4.21 -10.53
C LEU A 47 -7.26 -5.00 -11.57
N ALA A 48 -7.30 -6.31 -11.41
CA ALA A 48 -8.07 -7.22 -12.26
C ALA A 48 -8.81 -8.25 -11.40
N ASP A 49 -9.88 -8.84 -11.93
CA ASP A 49 -10.42 -10.09 -11.41
C ASP A 49 -9.89 -11.28 -12.23
N LEU A 50 -10.51 -12.45 -12.06
CA LEU A 50 -10.14 -13.66 -12.80
C LEU A 50 -10.39 -13.56 -14.31
N GLN A 51 -11.21 -12.61 -14.77
CA GLN A 51 -11.65 -12.52 -16.16
C GLN A 51 -10.99 -11.36 -16.89
N GLN A 52 -10.83 -10.19 -16.24
CA GLN A 52 -10.41 -8.97 -16.91
C GLN A 52 -9.88 -7.90 -15.94
N ALA A 53 -9.23 -6.89 -16.52
CA ALA A 53 -8.92 -5.65 -15.81
C ALA A 53 -10.22 -4.99 -15.31
N LYS A 54 -10.16 -4.44 -14.09
CA LYS A 54 -11.29 -3.79 -13.44
C LYS A 54 -11.01 -2.32 -13.17
N LEU A 55 -9.87 -2.01 -12.58
CA LEU A 55 -9.58 -0.64 -12.16
C LEU A 55 -8.13 -0.27 -12.42
N GLY A 56 -7.90 0.77 -13.21
CA GLY A 56 -6.62 1.45 -13.32
C GLY A 56 -6.61 2.71 -12.46
N ILE A 57 -5.61 2.85 -11.60
CA ILE A 57 -5.37 4.06 -10.81
C ILE A 57 -4.01 4.61 -11.24
N ARG A 58 -3.95 5.87 -11.65
CA ARG A 58 -2.70 6.60 -11.90
C ARG A 58 -2.65 7.83 -11.02
N TRP A 59 -1.49 8.13 -10.48
CA TRP A 59 -1.25 9.38 -9.78
C TRP A 59 0.02 10.05 -10.26
N ARG A 60 0.06 11.37 -10.13
CA ARG A 60 1.28 12.16 -10.26
C ARG A 60 1.18 13.49 -9.52
N MET A 61 2.32 14.02 -9.11
CA MET A 61 2.42 15.37 -8.56
C MET A 61 2.35 16.38 -9.70
N MET A 62 1.42 17.31 -9.58
CA MET A 62 1.27 18.40 -10.52
C MET A 62 2.10 19.60 -10.05
N LYS A 63 3.01 20.06 -10.91
CA LYS A 63 3.62 21.39 -10.74
C LYS A 63 2.55 22.46 -10.95
N ARG A 64 2.69 23.63 -10.32
CA ARG A 64 1.78 24.78 -10.48
C ARG A 64 1.27 24.88 -11.92
N GLY A 65 -0.05 24.92 -12.08
CA GLY A 65 -0.70 24.92 -13.38
C GLY A 65 -2.22 25.00 -13.24
N ASP A 66 -2.88 25.21 -14.37
CA ASP A 66 -4.34 25.23 -14.47
C ASP A 66 -4.87 23.79 -14.41
N SER A 67 -5.32 23.39 -13.23
CA SER A 67 -5.82 22.04 -12.95
C SER A 67 -7.09 21.71 -13.72
N ALA A 68 -7.93 22.71 -14.04
CA ALA A 68 -9.12 22.51 -14.86
C ALA A 68 -8.73 22.14 -16.30
N LYS A 69 -7.77 22.89 -16.89
CA LYS A 69 -7.24 22.55 -18.23
C LYS A 69 -6.54 21.19 -18.26
N TRP A 70 -5.85 20.82 -17.19
CA TRP A 70 -5.30 19.46 -17.09
C TRP A 70 -6.42 18.41 -17.11
N ALA A 71 -7.44 18.57 -16.27
CA ALA A 71 -8.53 17.60 -16.18
C ALA A 71 -9.28 17.46 -17.51
N GLU A 72 -9.54 18.56 -18.22
CA GLU A 72 -10.15 18.54 -19.55
C GLU A 72 -9.27 17.75 -20.56
N ARG A 73 -7.96 18.03 -20.59
CA ARG A 73 -7.02 17.33 -21.49
C ARG A 73 -6.92 15.85 -21.14
N ALA A 74 -6.81 15.52 -19.86
CA ALA A 74 -6.72 14.14 -19.38
C ALA A 74 -8.02 13.40 -19.73
N MET A 75 -9.19 13.99 -19.48
CA MET A 75 -10.47 13.38 -19.81
C MET A 75 -10.58 13.12 -21.32
N ARG A 76 -10.23 14.11 -22.15
CA ARG A 76 -10.20 13.94 -23.62
C ARG A 76 -9.25 12.84 -24.07
N SER A 77 -8.09 12.71 -23.43
CA SER A 77 -7.12 11.64 -23.71
C SER A 77 -7.68 10.27 -23.32
N GLU A 78 -8.46 10.19 -22.25
CA GLU A 78 -9.01 8.94 -21.76
C GLU A 78 -10.28 8.53 -22.49
N VAL A 79 -11.24 9.40 -22.76
CA VAL A 79 -12.54 8.98 -23.32
C VAL A 79 -12.85 9.57 -24.70
N GLY A 80 -11.97 10.41 -25.24
CA GLY A 80 -12.22 11.14 -26.48
C GLY A 80 -12.98 12.45 -26.25
N ALA A 81 -13.08 13.28 -27.29
CA ALA A 81 -13.60 14.65 -27.15
C ALA A 81 -15.10 14.72 -26.82
N LEU A 82 -15.91 13.86 -27.45
CA LEU A 82 -17.37 13.85 -27.25
C LEU A 82 -17.72 13.39 -25.83
N ALA A 83 -17.24 12.21 -25.42
CA ALA A 83 -17.44 11.69 -24.08
C ALA A 83 -16.86 12.61 -22.99
N ALA A 84 -15.72 13.26 -23.24
CA ALA A 84 -15.15 14.20 -22.27
C ALA A 84 -16.06 15.42 -22.04
N ALA A 85 -16.84 15.85 -23.03
CA ALA A 85 -17.81 16.93 -22.88
C ALA A 85 -19.02 16.52 -22.02
N GLU A 86 -19.30 15.22 -21.91
CA GLU A 86 -20.36 14.66 -21.08
C GLU A 86 -19.93 14.45 -19.61
N ALA A 87 -18.64 14.59 -19.31
CA ALA A 87 -18.11 14.44 -17.96
C ALA A 87 -18.67 15.52 -17.02
N LYS A 88 -19.24 15.09 -15.89
CA LYS A 88 -19.89 15.95 -14.91
C LYS A 88 -18.98 16.18 -13.72
N ASP A 89 -19.19 17.30 -13.02
CA ASP A 89 -18.59 17.47 -11.69
C ASP A 89 -19.14 16.39 -10.75
N HIS A 90 -18.26 15.78 -9.97
CA HIS A 90 -18.61 14.72 -9.03
C HIS A 90 -18.32 15.16 -7.61
N ALA A 91 -19.33 15.14 -6.75
CA ALA A 91 -19.17 15.52 -5.35
C ALA A 91 -18.35 14.47 -4.59
N MET A 92 -17.20 14.87 -4.06
CA MET A 92 -16.39 14.04 -3.19
C MET A 92 -16.78 14.26 -1.72
N PRO A 93 -16.75 13.22 -0.87
CA PRO A 93 -17.02 13.39 0.56
C PRO A 93 -16.07 14.38 1.24
N ASP A 94 -14.80 14.39 0.82
CA ASP A 94 -13.81 15.40 1.21
C ASP A 94 -13.63 16.43 0.09
N ALA A 95 -14.66 17.24 -0.13
CA ALA A 95 -14.64 18.30 -1.15
C ALA A 95 -13.52 19.33 -0.89
N ALA A 96 -13.05 19.48 0.35
CA ALA A 96 -11.95 20.37 0.69
C ALA A 96 -10.60 19.83 0.21
N ALA A 97 -10.42 18.50 0.15
CA ALA A 97 -9.23 17.91 -0.44
C ALA A 97 -9.23 18.01 -1.97
N TRP A 98 -10.35 17.71 -2.62
CA TRP A 98 -10.44 17.56 -4.09
C TRP A 98 -11.03 18.79 -4.78
N ARG A 99 -10.16 19.70 -5.21
CA ARG A 99 -10.57 20.95 -5.88
C ARG A 99 -11.11 20.74 -7.29
N VAL A 100 -10.60 19.73 -8.01
CA VAL A 100 -11.21 19.26 -9.26
C VAL A 100 -11.65 17.82 -9.05
N SER A 101 -12.88 17.52 -9.46
CA SER A 101 -13.45 16.18 -9.42
C SER A 101 -14.43 16.03 -10.58
N ARG A 102 -14.01 15.35 -11.65
CA ARG A 102 -14.80 15.13 -12.87
C ARG A 102 -15.02 13.64 -13.07
N LEU A 103 -16.25 13.23 -13.34
CA LEU A 103 -16.63 11.85 -13.62
C LEU A 103 -17.33 11.75 -14.97
N TYR A 104 -16.79 10.90 -15.83
CA TYR A 104 -17.48 10.36 -16.99
C TYR A 104 -17.98 8.94 -16.66
N VAL A 105 -19.20 8.63 -17.08
CA VAL A 105 -19.82 7.31 -16.92
C VAL A 105 -20.25 6.83 -18.30
N GLU A 106 -19.82 5.63 -18.68
CA GLU A 106 -20.21 5.02 -19.95
C GLU A 106 -21.71 4.70 -19.94
N ALA A 107 -22.44 5.18 -20.95
CA ALA A 107 -23.88 4.97 -21.05
C ALA A 107 -24.22 3.56 -21.53
N ASP A 108 -23.42 3.01 -22.45
CA ASP A 108 -23.68 1.71 -23.10
C ASP A 108 -22.45 0.78 -23.02
N PRO A 109 -22.32 0.00 -21.93
CA PRO A 109 -21.23 -0.96 -21.78
C PRO A 109 -21.20 -2.04 -22.89
N PRO A 110 -20.02 -2.53 -23.30
CA PRO A 110 -18.75 -2.41 -22.60
C PRO A 110 -18.01 -1.10 -22.87
N GLY A 111 -17.41 -0.52 -21.82
CA GLY A 111 -16.61 0.68 -21.92
C GLY A 111 -15.87 1.00 -20.63
N ARG A 112 -15.73 2.29 -20.31
CA ARG A 112 -15.03 2.72 -19.09
C ARG A 112 -15.66 3.94 -18.45
N ASP A 113 -15.78 3.89 -17.13
CA ASP A 113 -16.00 5.10 -16.34
C ASP A 113 -14.65 5.70 -15.99
N VAL A 114 -14.54 7.02 -16.04
CA VAL A 114 -13.28 7.73 -15.78
C VAL A 114 -13.53 8.85 -14.80
N TRP A 115 -12.82 8.79 -13.67
CA TRP A 115 -12.76 9.86 -12.70
C TRP A 115 -11.40 10.54 -12.70
N LEU A 116 -11.41 11.87 -12.64
CA LEU A 116 -10.21 12.70 -12.52
C LEU A 116 -10.32 13.59 -11.30
N GLY A 117 -9.30 13.53 -10.46
CA GLY A 117 -9.18 14.34 -9.26
C GLY A 117 -7.92 15.19 -9.24
N TRP A 118 -8.00 16.41 -8.73
CA TRP A 118 -6.85 17.17 -8.28
C TRP A 118 -7.00 17.53 -6.81
N SER A 119 -6.03 17.13 -6.00
CA SER A 119 -5.91 17.56 -4.62
C SER A 119 -5.03 18.79 -4.51
N GLU A 120 -5.59 19.89 -4.01
CA GLU A 120 -4.81 21.09 -3.69
C GLU A 120 -3.94 20.87 -2.44
N ARG A 121 -4.38 19.99 -1.54
CA ARG A 121 -3.72 19.70 -0.27
C ARG A 121 -2.35 19.05 -0.46
N SER A 122 -2.24 18.11 -1.40
CA SER A 122 -0.97 17.46 -1.72
C SER A 122 -0.34 17.96 -3.03
N GLY A 123 -1.11 18.62 -3.90
CA GLY A 123 -0.72 18.92 -5.28
C GLY A 123 -0.79 17.70 -6.21
N ARG A 124 -1.38 16.59 -5.77
CA ARG A 124 -1.51 15.36 -6.56
C ARG A 124 -2.69 15.44 -7.50
N VAL A 125 -2.50 14.96 -8.72
CA VAL A 125 -3.60 14.56 -9.60
C VAL A 125 -3.72 13.06 -9.67
N MET A 126 -4.94 12.59 -9.86
CA MET A 126 -5.26 11.18 -9.90
C MET A 126 -6.29 10.89 -10.98
N GLU A 127 -6.09 9.77 -11.66
CA GLU A 127 -6.92 9.29 -12.75
C GLU A 127 -7.35 7.86 -12.38
N ILE A 128 -8.65 7.64 -12.19
CA ILE A 128 -9.23 6.33 -11.86
C ILE A 128 -10.11 5.90 -13.03
N VAL A 129 -9.73 4.82 -13.69
CA VAL A 129 -10.40 4.25 -14.85
C VAL A 129 -11.00 2.90 -14.44
N HIS A 130 -12.32 2.81 -14.46
CA HIS A 130 -13.05 1.58 -14.16
C HIS A 130 -13.53 0.95 -15.47
N HIS A 131 -13.11 -0.28 -15.75
CA HIS A 131 -13.52 -1.04 -16.93
C HIS A 131 -14.84 -1.74 -16.67
N VAL A 132 -15.87 -1.36 -17.42
CA VAL A 132 -17.25 -1.78 -17.22
C VAL A 132 -17.64 -2.68 -18.37
N LYS A 133 -17.96 -3.95 -18.08
CA LYS A 133 -18.50 -4.88 -19.08
C LYS A 133 -20.02 -4.83 -19.12
N GLU A 134 -20.63 -4.71 -17.96
CA GLU A 134 -22.07 -4.59 -17.72
C GLU A 134 -22.27 -3.43 -16.76
N ARG A 135 -23.39 -2.73 -16.87
CA ARG A 135 -23.60 -1.49 -16.12
C ARG A 135 -23.62 -1.77 -14.62
N ASP A 136 -22.68 -1.17 -13.90
CA ASP A 136 -22.69 -1.13 -12.44
C ASP A 136 -22.42 0.30 -11.93
N THR A 137 -22.42 0.49 -10.61
CA THR A 137 -22.14 1.79 -9.98
C THR A 137 -20.93 1.72 -9.04
N VAL A 138 -20.08 0.70 -9.16
CA VAL A 138 -19.04 0.41 -8.17
C VAL A 138 -18.05 1.56 -8.02
N LEU A 139 -17.64 2.18 -9.13
CA LEU A 139 -16.74 3.34 -9.09
C LEU A 139 -17.35 4.49 -8.27
N ALA A 140 -18.53 4.96 -8.67
CA ALA A 140 -19.16 6.14 -8.09
C ALA A 140 -19.74 5.91 -6.68
N ALA A 141 -20.28 4.72 -6.40
CA ALA A 141 -21.00 4.44 -5.16
C ALA A 141 -20.12 3.86 -4.06
N LYS A 142 -18.99 3.22 -4.40
CA LYS A 142 -18.14 2.52 -3.42
C LYS A 142 -16.70 2.99 -3.42
N VAL A 143 -16.07 3.04 -4.59
CA VAL A 143 -14.65 3.35 -4.71
C VAL A 143 -14.38 4.82 -4.40
N LEU A 144 -14.97 5.75 -5.15
CA LEU A 144 -14.73 7.19 -4.99
C LEU A 144 -15.11 7.71 -3.60
N PRO A 145 -16.24 7.33 -2.98
CA PRO A 145 -16.58 7.80 -1.64
C PRO A 145 -15.60 7.33 -0.55
N SER A 146 -14.88 6.24 -0.79
CA SER A 146 -13.88 5.71 0.15
C SER A 146 -12.49 6.30 -0.03
N LEU A 147 -12.28 7.08 -1.10
CA LEU A 147 -10.99 7.63 -1.44
C LEU A 147 -10.58 8.72 -0.45
N GLN A 148 -9.42 8.52 0.16
CA GLN A 148 -8.84 9.43 1.13
C GLN A 148 -7.37 9.69 0.81
N GLU A 149 -6.93 10.91 1.07
CA GLU A 149 -5.54 11.30 0.94
C GLU A 149 -4.83 11.32 2.29
N GLN A 150 -3.54 11.00 2.27
CA GLN A 150 -2.64 11.08 3.41
C GLN A 150 -1.43 11.94 3.03
N LEU A 151 -1.16 12.96 3.84
CA LEU A 151 -0.01 13.84 3.63
C LEU A 151 1.30 13.17 4.07
N ARG A 152 2.42 13.57 3.48
CA ARG A 152 3.73 12.92 3.69
C ARG A 152 4.23 12.98 5.14
N ASP A 153 3.79 13.97 5.89
CA ASP A 153 4.18 14.29 7.26
C ASP A 153 3.30 13.64 8.32
N VAL A 154 2.26 12.89 7.93
CA VAL A 154 1.47 12.05 8.84
C VAL A 154 1.88 10.57 8.74
N PRO A 155 1.53 9.71 9.70
CA PRO A 155 1.69 8.26 9.55
C PRO A 155 1.04 7.76 8.26
N GLN A 156 1.74 6.90 7.53
CA GLN A 156 1.29 6.40 6.22
C GLN A 156 0.73 5.00 6.34
N ALA A 157 -0.43 4.78 5.74
CA ALA A 157 -1.02 3.47 5.54
C ALA A 157 -0.40 2.78 4.32
N TRP A 158 -0.10 1.50 4.49
CA TRP A 158 0.29 0.60 3.40
C TRP A 158 -0.62 -0.61 3.47
N SER A 159 -1.29 -0.93 2.37
CA SER A 159 -2.17 -2.10 2.26
C SER A 159 -2.26 -2.53 0.80
N LEU A 160 -1.70 -3.69 0.48
CA LEU A 160 -1.68 -4.25 -0.86
C LEU A 160 -1.52 -5.77 -0.75
N PHE A 161 -2.30 -6.57 -1.50
CA PHE A 161 -2.37 -8.02 -1.30
C PHE A 161 -2.66 -8.34 0.19
N ASP A 162 -1.89 -9.26 0.77
CA ASP A 162 -1.99 -9.65 2.18
C ASP A 162 -1.12 -8.82 3.14
N ILE A 163 -0.32 -7.86 2.65
CA ILE A 163 0.47 -7.00 3.51
C ILE A 163 -0.32 -5.76 3.87
N SER A 164 -0.44 -5.48 5.16
CA SER A 164 -0.90 -4.18 5.66
C SER A 164 -0.07 -3.76 6.84
N CYS A 165 0.38 -2.52 6.87
CA CYS A 165 1.15 -1.93 7.97
C CYS A 165 1.01 -0.40 7.96
N ARG A 166 1.51 0.25 9.00
CA ARG A 166 1.62 1.70 9.06
C ARG A 166 3.07 2.09 9.32
N THR A 167 3.57 3.09 8.60
CA THR A 167 4.86 3.70 8.92
C THR A 167 4.67 5.00 9.67
N PRO A 168 5.57 5.34 10.62
CA PRO A 168 5.52 6.63 11.30
C PRO A 168 5.67 7.80 10.34
N ALA A 169 5.31 8.99 10.79
CA ALA A 169 5.46 10.24 10.04
C ALA A 169 6.89 10.46 9.50
N GLY A 170 6.97 10.91 8.24
CA GLY A 170 8.22 11.25 7.56
C GLY A 170 9.04 10.05 7.05
N TRP A 171 8.54 8.83 7.20
CA TRP A 171 9.11 7.66 6.52
C TRP A 171 8.56 7.56 5.10
N THR A 172 9.47 7.29 4.15
CA THR A 172 9.12 7.19 2.72
C THR A 172 9.53 5.83 2.20
N MET A 173 8.67 5.21 1.38
CA MET A 173 9.04 3.97 0.70
C MET A 173 10.17 4.25 -0.31
N GLN A 174 11.15 3.36 -0.36
CA GLN A 174 12.30 3.41 -1.27
C GLN A 174 12.19 2.33 -2.35
N TRP A 175 11.76 1.13 -1.97
CA TRP A 175 11.56 0.02 -2.89
C TRP A 175 10.60 -0.99 -2.25
N TYR A 176 10.04 -1.85 -3.10
CA TYR A 176 9.21 -2.97 -2.70
C TYR A 176 9.51 -4.21 -3.56
N ARG A 177 9.11 -5.37 -3.05
CA ARG A 177 9.07 -6.65 -3.78
C ARG A 177 7.76 -7.33 -3.41
N LEU A 178 7.00 -7.75 -4.41
CA LEU A 178 5.63 -8.25 -4.22
C LEU A 178 5.48 -9.63 -4.87
N ASN A 179 6.25 -10.60 -4.39
CA ASN A 179 6.16 -11.97 -4.90
C ASN A 179 5.04 -12.71 -4.16
N ALA A 180 4.39 -13.67 -4.84
CA ALA A 180 3.42 -14.55 -4.21
C ALA A 180 4.05 -15.26 -2.99
N GLY A 181 3.51 -15.01 -1.80
CA GLY A 181 4.00 -15.59 -0.54
C GLY A 181 5.27 -14.94 0.04
N ASP A 182 5.87 -13.94 -0.60
CA ASP A 182 7.03 -13.20 -0.07
C ASP A 182 6.98 -11.73 -0.49
N LEU A 183 6.51 -10.90 0.43
CA LEU A 183 6.31 -9.47 0.25
C LEU A 183 7.38 -8.72 1.04
N SER A 184 7.91 -7.63 0.50
CA SER A 184 8.88 -6.78 1.20
C SER A 184 8.67 -5.31 0.85
N LEU A 185 8.66 -4.45 1.85
CA LEU A 185 8.58 -3.00 1.74
C LEU A 185 9.77 -2.39 2.47
N SER A 186 10.51 -1.48 1.83
CA SER A 186 11.62 -0.78 2.47
C SER A 186 11.37 0.70 2.54
N PHE A 187 11.63 1.26 3.70
CA PHE A 187 11.39 2.65 4.05
C PHE A 187 12.66 3.35 4.48
N ARG A 188 12.69 4.68 4.29
CA ARG A 188 13.79 5.54 4.70
C ARG A 188 13.29 6.85 5.29
N LYS A 189 13.98 7.32 6.33
CA LYS A 189 13.85 8.65 6.93
C LYS A 189 15.24 9.18 7.24
N LYS A 190 15.71 10.19 6.50
CA LYS A 190 17.10 10.71 6.62
C LYS A 190 18.15 9.58 6.47
N ARG A 191 18.84 9.24 7.57
CA ARG A 191 19.84 8.15 7.67
C ARG A 191 19.25 6.86 8.28
N SER A 192 18.00 6.90 8.70
CA SER A 192 17.28 5.74 9.20
C SER A 192 16.68 4.95 8.04
N THR A 193 16.74 3.63 8.14
CA THR A 193 16.14 2.70 7.19
C THR A 193 15.42 1.61 7.96
N MET A 194 14.29 1.15 7.43
CA MET A 194 13.63 -0.05 7.91
C MET A 194 13.03 -0.83 6.76
N THR A 195 13.00 -2.14 6.87
CA THR A 195 12.44 -3.05 5.88
C THR A 195 11.49 -3.99 6.61
N LEU A 196 10.25 -4.07 6.12
CA LEU A 196 9.26 -5.05 6.50
C LEU A 196 9.23 -6.14 5.45
N ARG A 197 9.33 -7.40 5.85
CA ARG A 197 9.16 -8.57 5.00
C ARG A 197 8.09 -9.48 5.58
N GLN A 198 7.17 -9.94 4.76
CA GLN A 198 6.10 -10.85 5.14
C GLN A 198 6.16 -12.10 4.27
N ILE A 199 6.23 -13.26 4.90
CA ILE A 199 6.32 -14.57 4.24
C ILE A 199 5.06 -15.38 4.59
N GLY A 200 4.45 -16.03 3.60
CA GLY A 200 3.26 -16.84 3.77
C GLY A 200 3.15 -18.00 2.78
N PRO A 201 2.44 -19.09 3.14
CA PRO A 201 1.92 -19.38 4.48
C PRO A 201 3.04 -19.77 5.47
N ALA A 202 2.95 -19.32 6.72
CA ALA A 202 3.95 -19.57 7.76
C ALA A 202 4.11 -21.06 8.10
N SER A 203 2.99 -21.77 8.22
CA SER A 203 2.96 -23.23 8.43
C SER A 203 3.89 -23.99 7.48
N LEU A 204 3.87 -23.70 6.17
CA LEU A 204 4.77 -24.33 5.21
C LEU A 204 6.22 -23.81 5.34
N ALA A 205 6.39 -22.50 5.57
CA ALA A 205 7.72 -21.89 5.70
C ALA A 205 8.47 -22.37 6.95
N LEU A 206 7.77 -22.58 8.07
CA LEU A 206 8.33 -22.99 9.36
C LEU A 206 8.66 -24.48 9.41
N ILE A 207 7.95 -25.33 8.66
CA ILE A 207 8.33 -26.75 8.48
C ILE A 207 9.73 -26.86 7.86
N ARG A 208 10.03 -26.00 6.88
CA ARG A 208 11.32 -26.01 6.18
C ARG A 208 12.44 -25.39 6.99
N GLN A 209 12.13 -24.34 7.75
CA GLN A 209 13.13 -23.53 8.39
C GLN A 209 12.54 -22.82 9.62
N PRO A 210 13.07 -23.04 10.84
CA PRO A 210 12.56 -22.36 12.03
C PRO A 210 12.79 -20.86 11.94
N ILE A 211 12.02 -20.07 12.70
CA ILE A 211 12.05 -18.60 12.66
C ILE A 211 13.45 -18.02 12.92
N ASP A 212 14.23 -18.62 13.83
CA ASP A 212 15.61 -18.19 14.12
C ASP A 212 16.52 -18.34 12.90
N SER A 213 16.28 -19.38 12.08
CA SER A 213 17.01 -19.56 10.83
C SER A 213 16.59 -18.53 9.78
N TRP A 214 15.31 -18.15 9.72
CA TRP A 214 14.84 -17.06 8.85
C TRP A 214 15.49 -15.72 9.24
N LEU A 215 15.58 -15.43 10.53
CA LEU A 215 16.31 -14.27 11.05
C LEU A 215 17.79 -14.31 10.64
N ALA A 216 18.47 -15.43 10.85
CA ALA A 216 19.85 -15.60 10.45
C ALA A 216 20.06 -15.39 8.93
N GLN A 217 19.09 -15.79 8.10
CA GLN A 217 19.12 -15.54 6.65
C GLN A 217 18.94 -14.06 6.32
N GLN A 218 18.02 -13.37 7.00
CA GLN A 218 17.86 -11.93 6.84
C GLN A 218 19.15 -11.19 7.23
N GLU A 219 19.76 -11.55 8.36
CA GLU A 219 21.04 -10.99 8.81
C GLU A 219 22.17 -11.21 7.79
N LYS A 220 22.21 -12.38 7.12
CA LYS A 220 23.24 -12.68 6.11
C LYS A 220 23.33 -11.60 5.02
N THR A 221 22.22 -10.95 4.67
CA THR A 221 22.20 -9.85 3.69
C THR A 221 23.05 -8.65 4.10
N VAL A 222 23.25 -8.44 5.42
CA VAL A 222 24.03 -7.32 5.99
C VAL A 222 25.32 -7.76 6.70
N ARG A 223 25.58 -9.07 6.83
CA ARG A 223 26.77 -9.64 7.49
C ARG A 223 28.10 -9.16 6.92
N LYS A 224 28.13 -8.66 5.68
CA LYS A 224 29.34 -8.02 5.13
C LYS A 224 29.80 -6.89 6.05
N PHE A 225 28.88 -6.03 6.49
CA PHE A 225 29.15 -4.81 7.25
C PHE A 225 28.91 -4.94 8.76
N TYR A 226 28.07 -5.89 9.17
CA TYR A 226 27.64 -6.04 10.56
C TYR A 226 28.03 -7.41 11.14
N LYS A 227 28.20 -7.48 12.46
CA LYS A 227 28.36 -8.73 13.22
C LYS A 227 27.26 -8.82 14.27
N LEU A 228 26.78 -10.02 14.54
CA LEU A 228 25.81 -10.27 15.60
C LEU A 228 26.43 -9.89 16.96
N LEU A 229 25.71 -9.10 17.76
CA LEU A 229 26.17 -8.63 19.07
C LEU A 229 25.74 -9.59 20.19
N ARG A 230 24.54 -10.16 20.08
CA ARG A 230 23.93 -11.09 21.04
C ARG A 230 23.22 -12.21 20.28
N SER A 231 23.10 -13.38 20.91
CA SER A 231 22.19 -14.41 20.42
C SER A 231 20.77 -13.85 20.31
N VAL A 232 19.95 -14.47 19.46
CA VAL A 232 18.53 -14.10 19.32
C VAL A 232 17.84 -14.25 20.67
N THR A 233 17.15 -13.21 21.13
CA THR A 233 16.42 -13.21 22.41
C THR A 233 14.93 -13.04 22.18
N ASP A 234 14.12 -13.59 23.08
CA ASP A 234 12.69 -13.28 23.12
C ASP A 234 12.46 -11.85 23.66
N LEU A 235 11.52 -11.15 23.05
CA LEU A 235 11.06 -9.84 23.44
C LEU A 235 9.53 -9.84 23.39
N ALA A 236 8.88 -9.41 24.46
CA ALA A 236 7.44 -9.14 24.46
C ALA A 236 7.23 -7.70 23.97
N LEU A 237 6.38 -7.53 22.96
CA LEU A 237 5.95 -6.22 22.49
C LEU A 237 4.47 -6.03 22.84
N GLU A 238 4.17 -4.95 23.53
CA GLU A 238 2.78 -4.53 23.78
C GLU A 238 2.15 -4.07 22.46
N THR A 239 0.99 -4.64 22.11
CA THR A 239 0.14 -4.15 21.01
C THR A 239 -1.19 -3.67 21.56
N ALA A 240 -1.99 -3.00 20.73
CA ALA A 240 -3.32 -2.57 21.14
C ALA A 240 -4.29 -3.73 21.46
N ALA A 241 -4.03 -4.93 20.92
CA ALA A 241 -4.87 -6.10 21.12
C ALA A 241 -4.32 -7.02 22.23
N GLU A 242 -3.06 -7.43 22.10
CA GLU A 242 -2.41 -8.37 23.02
C GLU A 242 -0.88 -8.28 22.93
N PRO A 243 -0.13 -8.65 23.98
CA PRO A 243 1.32 -8.71 23.90
C PRO A 243 1.76 -9.81 22.91
N VAL A 244 2.58 -9.45 21.94
CA VAL A 244 3.13 -10.38 20.94
C VAL A 244 4.56 -10.76 21.28
N LYS A 245 4.88 -12.05 21.16
CA LYS A 245 6.25 -12.56 21.34
C LYS A 245 7.02 -12.40 20.04
N VAL A 246 8.14 -11.69 20.09
CA VAL A 246 9.03 -11.50 18.95
C VAL A 246 10.44 -11.99 19.27
N ARG A 247 11.12 -12.50 18.24
CA ARG A 247 12.52 -12.90 18.28
C ARG A 247 13.39 -11.72 17.82
N GLN A 248 14.33 -11.29 18.64
CA GLN A 248 15.16 -10.10 18.38
C GLN A 248 16.64 -10.47 18.17
N GLY A 249 17.23 -10.00 17.07
CA GLY A 249 18.67 -9.98 16.84
C GLY A 249 19.21 -8.56 16.78
N ILE A 250 20.32 -8.29 17.48
CA ILE A 250 21.02 -6.99 17.43
C ILE A 250 22.36 -7.18 16.73
N LEU A 251 22.61 -6.43 15.65
CA LEU A 251 23.86 -6.44 14.92
C LEU A 251 24.61 -5.12 15.10
N ARG A 252 25.92 -5.21 15.25
CA ARG A 252 26.81 -4.05 15.37
C ARG A 252 27.71 -3.93 14.15
N ARG A 253 27.89 -2.71 13.65
CA ARG A 253 28.79 -2.41 12.55
C ARG A 253 30.21 -2.87 12.88
N LYS A 254 30.86 -3.61 11.97
CA LYS A 254 32.24 -4.08 12.16
C LYS A 254 33.20 -2.90 12.18
N ARG A 255 34.26 -2.99 13.01
CA ARG A 255 35.23 -1.90 13.21
C ARG A 255 35.84 -1.42 11.89
N ARG A 256 36.18 -2.31 10.95
CA ARG A 256 36.76 -1.93 9.64
C ARG A 256 35.87 -1.03 8.76
N PHE A 257 34.59 -0.88 9.10
CA PHE A 257 33.64 0.01 8.40
C PHE A 257 33.24 1.23 9.26
N PHE A 258 34.03 1.59 10.29
CA PHE A 258 33.70 2.71 11.17
C PHE A 258 33.61 4.07 10.44
N TRP A 259 34.40 4.22 9.36
CA TRP A 259 34.49 5.41 8.51
C TRP A 259 33.30 5.55 7.54
N MET A 260 32.52 4.48 7.31
CA MET A 260 31.31 4.52 6.48
C MET A 260 30.15 5.18 7.26
N ARG A 261 30.14 6.52 7.31
CA ARG A 261 29.14 7.32 8.06
C ARG A 261 27.70 7.14 7.58
N THR A 262 27.49 6.57 6.40
CA THR A 262 26.16 6.23 5.85
C THR A 262 25.58 4.97 6.49
N LEU A 263 26.41 4.08 7.03
CA LEU A 263 25.95 2.86 7.72
C LEU A 263 25.60 3.16 9.17
N ALA A 264 24.45 2.67 9.63
CA ALA A 264 24.06 2.73 11.03
C ALA A 264 25.09 2.03 11.92
N LYS A 265 25.28 2.52 13.15
CA LYS A 265 26.17 1.86 14.14
C LYS A 265 25.64 0.48 14.52
N GLU A 266 24.32 0.36 14.62
CA GLU A 266 23.61 -0.86 14.99
C GLU A 266 22.41 -1.07 14.07
N LEU A 267 22.05 -2.33 13.87
CA LEU A 267 20.82 -2.77 13.22
C LEU A 267 20.10 -3.72 14.16
N THR A 268 18.78 -3.63 14.19
CA THR A 268 17.90 -4.57 14.86
C THR A 268 17.18 -5.39 13.80
N VAL A 269 16.96 -6.66 14.07
CA VAL A 269 16.07 -7.55 13.31
C VAL A 269 15.05 -8.13 14.28
N LEU A 270 13.77 -7.99 13.97
CA LEU A 270 12.65 -8.53 14.71
C LEU A 270 11.97 -9.60 13.85
N GLY A 271 11.64 -10.74 14.42
CA GLY A 271 10.87 -11.80 13.79
C GLY A 271 9.63 -12.13 14.61
N LEU A 272 8.48 -12.14 13.95
CA LEU A 272 7.18 -12.49 14.53
C LEU A 272 6.58 -13.64 13.72
N HIS A 273 6.10 -14.68 14.41
CA HIS A 273 5.19 -15.64 13.84
C HIS A 273 3.76 -15.20 14.15
N ASP A 274 3.05 -14.71 13.13
CA ASP A 274 1.64 -14.38 13.25
C ASP A 274 0.80 -15.61 12.92
N GLU A 275 0.37 -16.32 13.95
CA GLU A 275 -0.40 -17.55 13.84
C GLU A 275 -1.79 -17.30 13.24
N THR A 276 -2.47 -16.23 13.68
CA THR A 276 -3.81 -15.84 13.23
C THR A 276 -3.88 -15.64 11.72
N ARG A 277 -2.87 -15.01 11.13
CA ARG A 277 -2.79 -14.76 9.68
C ARG A 277 -1.95 -15.80 8.95
N ASN A 278 -1.35 -16.75 9.67
CA ASN A 278 -0.44 -17.75 9.13
C ASN A 278 0.68 -17.08 8.32
N ARG A 279 1.40 -16.11 8.92
CA ARG A 279 2.49 -15.33 8.29
C ARG A 279 3.72 -15.25 9.20
N ILE A 280 4.91 -15.22 8.59
CA ILE A 280 6.14 -14.81 9.26
C ILE A 280 6.38 -13.35 8.88
N VAL A 281 6.58 -12.50 9.87
CA VAL A 281 6.88 -11.08 9.67
C VAL A 281 8.29 -10.80 10.18
N ILE A 282 9.12 -10.17 9.36
CA ILE A 282 10.49 -9.80 9.70
C ILE A 282 10.63 -8.29 9.49
N VAL A 283 11.08 -7.58 10.52
CA VAL A 283 11.39 -6.15 10.43
C VAL A 283 12.87 -5.94 10.71
N GLN A 284 13.59 -5.29 9.81
CA GLN A 284 15.00 -4.95 9.97
C GLN A 284 15.20 -3.45 9.84
N GLY A 285 15.93 -2.82 10.76
CA GLY A 285 16.19 -1.38 10.70
C GLY A 285 17.15 -0.88 11.76
N ASN A 286 17.33 0.45 11.85
CA ASN A 286 18.23 1.10 12.83
C ASN A 286 17.52 2.08 13.77
N GLU A 287 16.19 2.11 13.77
CA GLU A 287 15.37 2.98 14.62
C GLU A 287 14.34 2.11 15.37
N PRO A 288 14.69 1.59 16.56
CA PRO A 288 13.88 0.57 17.25
C PRO A 288 12.43 0.98 17.47
N THR A 289 12.18 2.24 17.89
CA THR A 289 10.82 2.74 18.12
C THR A 289 9.95 2.68 16.86
N ALA A 290 10.49 3.14 15.72
CA ALA A 290 9.79 3.11 14.44
C ALA A 290 9.56 1.68 13.94
N MET A 291 10.51 0.77 14.21
CA MET A 291 10.36 -0.64 13.85
C MET A 291 9.27 -1.34 14.67
N THR A 292 9.19 -1.04 15.97
CA THR A 292 8.12 -1.56 16.83
C THR A 292 6.78 -1.08 16.33
N GLU A 293 6.60 0.23 16.10
CA GLU A 293 5.35 0.79 15.55
C GLU A 293 4.96 0.16 14.20
N LEU A 294 5.95 -0.05 13.31
CA LEU A 294 5.74 -0.74 12.05
C LEU A 294 5.29 -2.18 12.24
N LEU A 295 5.91 -2.93 13.16
CA LEU A 295 5.62 -4.34 13.41
C LEU A 295 4.25 -4.52 14.09
N THR A 296 3.93 -3.71 15.10
CA THR A 296 2.66 -3.80 15.84
C THR A 296 1.46 -3.34 15.02
N SER A 297 1.69 -2.57 13.95
CA SER A 297 0.64 -2.19 13.00
C SER A 297 0.41 -3.22 11.91
N VAL A 298 1.20 -4.29 11.81
CA VAL A 298 1.03 -5.27 10.72
C VAL A 298 -0.32 -5.97 10.86
N GLY A 299 -1.14 -5.96 9.80
CA GLY A 299 -2.45 -6.60 9.78
C GLY A 299 -3.63 -5.70 10.08
N TRP A 300 -3.39 -4.41 10.38
CA TRP A 300 -4.41 -3.46 10.79
C TRP A 300 -5.60 -3.35 9.82
N ALA A 301 -5.38 -3.54 8.52
CA ALA A 301 -6.42 -3.35 7.51
C ALA A 301 -7.46 -4.48 7.47
N LYS A 302 -7.16 -5.68 7.99
CA LYS A 302 -8.13 -6.80 8.00
C LYS A 302 -9.24 -6.63 9.04
N ASN A 303 -9.07 -5.69 9.97
CA ASN A 303 -10.02 -5.42 11.06
C ASN A 303 -10.99 -4.26 10.74
N MET A 304 -10.98 -3.72 9.50
CA MET A 304 -11.76 -2.54 9.09
C MET A 304 -12.76 -2.82 7.98
#